data_AF-A0A414D630-F1
#
_entry.id   AF-A0A414D630-F1
#
_cell.length_a   1.000
_cell.length_b   1.000
_cell.length_c   1.000
_cell.angle_alpha   90.00
_cell.angle_beta   90.00
_cell.angle_gamma   90.00
#
_symmetry.space_group_name_H-M   'P 1'
#
loop_
_entity.id
_entity.type
_entity.pdbx_description
1 polymer ?
#
loop_
_entity_poly.entity_id
_entity_poly.type
_entity_poly.pdbx_seq_one_letter_code
_entity_poly.pdbx_strand_id
1 'polypeptide(L)'
;MQIIHQHIEEEIINYLMPLKNEYVEQCLDIKLESGWNDNGEYIVEVWGYHKNEYKPEEKTEFILLRLYINHQYKQIYIANIFLPDFMKHKGIGKKLIYKIFMISEDVHYGLFIVDMVNSFYQRMIKRGALPCNECDDAVQIVSETKLF
;
A
#
# COMPACT_ATOMS: atom_id res chain seq x y z
N MET A 1 -12.77 -18.96 -8.92
CA MET A 1 -12.44 -17.55 -9.17
C MET A 1 -12.15 -16.95 -7.80
N GLN A 2 -10.89 -16.65 -7.49
CA GLN A 2 -10.52 -16.05 -6.23
C GLN A 2 -11.04 -14.61 -6.20
N ILE A 3 -11.58 -14.18 -5.06
CA ILE A 3 -12.12 -12.82 -4.96
C ILE A 3 -10.92 -11.86 -4.89
N ILE A 4 -10.94 -10.77 -5.67
CA ILE A 4 -9.80 -9.85 -5.83
C ILE A 4 -9.15 -9.44 -4.50
N HIS A 5 -9.94 -9.19 -3.45
CA HIS A 5 -9.41 -8.82 -2.15
C HIS A 5 -8.55 -9.92 -1.52
N GLN A 6 -8.95 -11.20 -1.63
CA GLN A 6 -8.14 -12.33 -1.14
C GLN A 6 -6.79 -12.41 -1.87
N HIS A 7 -6.80 -12.19 -3.19
CA HIS A 7 -5.56 -12.21 -3.99
C HIS A 7 -4.63 -11.04 -3.60
N ILE A 8 -5.18 -9.85 -3.36
CA ILE A 8 -4.42 -8.70 -2.88
C ILE A 8 -3.81 -8.97 -1.50
N GLU A 9 -4.58 -9.52 -0.56
CA GLU A 9 -4.09 -9.87 0.78
C GLU A 9 -2.95 -10.88 0.73
N GLU A 10 -3.13 -11.97 -0.02
CA GLU A 10 -2.11 -13.00 -0.18
C GLU A 10 -0.82 -12.43 -0.77
N GLU A 11 -0.92 -11.60 -1.81
CA GLU A 11 0.24 -10.99 -2.46
C GLU A 11 0.96 -9.99 -1.54
N ILE A 12 0.22 -9.21 -0.75
CA ILE A 12 0.76 -8.32 0.27
C ILE A 12 1.50 -9.13 1.35
N ILE A 13 0.88 -10.17 1.89
CA ILE A 13 1.46 -11.03 2.94
C ILE A 13 2.73 -11.72 2.42
N ASN A 14 2.67 -12.32 1.23
CA ASN A 14 3.79 -13.02 0.60
C ASN A 14 4.98 -12.09 0.39
N TYR A 15 4.72 -10.81 0.09
CA TYR A 15 5.77 -9.83 -0.08
C TYR A 15 6.32 -9.28 1.25
N LEU A 16 5.47 -9.01 2.22
CA LEU A 16 5.86 -8.29 3.45
C LEU A 16 6.37 -9.22 4.56
N MET A 17 5.81 -10.43 4.72
CA MET A 17 6.22 -11.33 5.81
C MET A 17 7.72 -11.69 5.80
N PRO A 18 8.36 -11.92 4.65
CA PRO A 18 9.81 -12.18 4.61
C PRO A 18 10.66 -11.02 5.17
N LEU A 19 10.16 -9.78 5.11
CA LEU A 19 10.89 -8.60 5.60
C LEU A 19 11.12 -8.66 7.12
N LYS A 20 10.31 -9.41 7.88
CA LYS A 20 10.53 -9.61 9.32
C LYS A 20 11.92 -10.20 9.61
N ASN A 21 12.41 -11.07 8.72
CA ASN A 21 13.74 -11.67 8.84
C ASN A 21 14.87 -10.70 8.44
N GLU A 22 14.58 -9.69 7.62
CA GLU A 22 15.55 -8.65 7.26
C GLU A 22 15.70 -7.59 8.38
N TYR A 23 14.69 -7.44 9.23
CA TYR A 23 14.60 -6.39 10.24
C TYR A 23 14.49 -6.96 11.66
N VAL A 24 15.19 -8.06 11.92
CA VAL A 24 15.22 -8.73 13.23
C VAL A 24 15.75 -7.80 14.31
N GLU A 25 16.75 -6.98 14.00
CA GLU A 25 17.32 -6.03 14.96
C GLU A 25 16.30 -4.98 15.41
N GLN A 26 15.37 -4.59 14.53
CA GLN A 26 14.30 -3.64 14.83
C GLN A 26 13.07 -4.33 15.44
N CYS A 27 13.11 -5.66 15.61
CA CYS A 27 11.99 -6.48 16.05
C CYS A 27 10.74 -6.25 15.18
N LEU A 28 10.91 -6.16 13.86
CA LEU A 28 9.80 -5.89 12.94
C LEU A 28 8.75 -7.01 13.03
N ASP A 29 7.52 -6.59 13.27
CA ASP A 29 6.34 -7.44 13.17
C ASP A 29 5.31 -6.78 12.25
N ILE A 30 4.49 -7.61 11.60
CA ILE A 30 3.54 -7.17 10.59
C ILE A 30 2.22 -7.92 10.80
N LYS A 31 1.12 -7.18 10.79
CA LYS A 31 -0.23 -7.71 10.91
C LYS A 31 -1.09 -7.16 9.77
N LEU A 32 -1.86 -8.01 9.12
CA LEU A 32 -2.88 -7.61 8.16
C LEU A 32 -4.26 -7.74 8.82
N GLU A 33 -5.07 -6.70 8.68
CA GLU A 33 -6.48 -6.68 9.05
C GLU A 33 -7.31 -6.27 7.85
N SER A 34 -8.45 -6.91 7.64
CA SER A 34 -9.31 -6.62 6.50
C SER A 34 -10.77 -6.93 6.78
N GLY A 35 -11.66 -6.31 6.00
CA GLY A 35 -13.09 -6.50 6.14
C GLY A 35 -13.91 -5.51 5.32
N TRP A 36 -15.23 -5.74 5.30
CA TRP A 36 -16.18 -4.81 4.68
C TRP A 36 -16.49 -3.66 5.62
N ASN A 37 -16.53 -2.44 5.09
CA ASN A 37 -17.01 -1.27 5.81
C ASN A 37 -18.50 -1.01 5.55
N ASP A 38 -19.08 -0.09 6.32
CA ASP A 38 -20.50 0.29 6.20
C ASP A 38 -20.86 0.90 4.84
N ASN A 39 -19.86 1.37 4.08
CA ASN A 39 -20.02 1.92 2.73
C ASN A 39 -20.01 0.86 1.63
N GLY A 40 -19.87 -0.43 1.99
CA GLY A 40 -19.82 -1.53 1.02
C GLY A 40 -18.49 -1.66 0.28
N GLU A 41 -17.43 -1.06 0.80
CA GLU A 41 -16.06 -1.22 0.30
C GLU A 41 -15.30 -2.21 1.17
N TYR A 42 -14.36 -2.93 0.56
CA TYR A 42 -13.48 -3.83 1.28
C TYR A 42 -12.19 -3.10 1.66
N ILE A 43 -11.86 -3.06 2.94
CA ILE A 43 -10.68 -2.39 3.48
C ILE A 43 -9.60 -3.44 3.74
N VAL A 44 -8.36 -3.12 3.39
CA VAL A 44 -7.17 -3.85 3.84
C VAL A 44 -6.21 -2.87 4.50
N GLU A 45 -5.87 -3.15 5.76
CA GLU A 45 -4.87 -2.40 6.53
C GLU A 45 -3.71 -3.33 6.90
N VAL A 46 -2.49 -2.85 6.67
CA VAL A 46 -1.29 -3.50 7.14
C VAL A 46 -0.67 -2.65 8.22
N TRP A 47 -0.61 -3.22 9.41
CA TRP A 47 0.02 -2.64 10.58
C TRP A 47 1.44 -3.19 10.71
N GLY A 48 2.37 -2.30 11.02
CA GLY A 48 3.75 -2.63 11.35
C GLY A 48 4.05 -2.27 12.80
N TYR A 49 4.93 -3.06 13.42
CA TYR A 49 5.40 -2.85 14.77
C TYR A 49 6.93 -2.96 14.80
N HIS A 50 7.60 -2.08 15.53
CA HIS A 50 9.04 -2.20 15.78
C HIS A 50 9.34 -1.84 17.24
N LYS A 51 10.53 -2.21 17.72
CA LYS A 51 10.99 -1.83 19.06
C LYS A 51 11.03 -0.30 19.19
N ASN A 52 10.63 0.23 20.34
CA ASN A 52 10.81 1.64 20.65
C ASN A 52 12.30 1.92 20.95
N GLU A 53 12.86 2.97 20.35
CA GLU A 53 14.29 3.31 20.47
C GLU A 53 14.71 3.72 21.88
N TYR A 54 13.78 4.31 22.65
CA TYR A 54 14.03 4.82 24.01
C TYR A 54 13.58 3.86 25.11
N LYS A 55 12.66 2.94 24.79
CA LYS A 55 12.09 1.93 25.69
C LYS A 55 11.96 0.58 25.00
N PRO A 56 13.03 -0.21 24.88
CA PRO A 56 13.08 -1.41 24.04
C PRO A 56 12.02 -2.49 24.36
N GLU A 57 11.45 -2.47 25.56
CA GLU A 57 10.33 -3.31 26.01
C GLU A 57 8.97 -2.89 25.42
N GLU A 58 8.84 -1.66 24.94
CA GLU A 58 7.64 -1.14 24.28
C GLU A 58 7.71 -1.31 22.76
N LYS A 59 6.54 -1.46 22.13
CA LYS A 59 6.40 -1.49 20.67
C LYS A 59 5.89 -0.14 20.16
N THR A 60 6.51 0.34 19.08
CA THR A 60 6.00 1.45 18.27
C THR A 60 5.18 0.87 17.12
N GLU A 61 3.93 1.29 17.03
CA GLU A 61 2.99 0.90 15.97
C GLU A 61 2.96 1.94 14.85
N PHE A 62 2.76 1.48 13.62
CA PHE A 62 2.52 2.33 12.46
C PHE A 62 1.63 1.63 11.42
N ILE A 63 0.86 2.41 10.64
CA ILE A 63 0.12 1.88 9.50
C ILE A 63 1.05 1.87 8.29
N LEU A 64 1.45 0.70 7.83
CA LEU A 64 2.32 0.52 6.66
C LEU A 64 1.56 0.77 5.36
N LEU A 65 0.38 0.18 5.22
CA LEU A 65 -0.45 0.26 4.02
C LEU A 65 -1.92 0.35 4.43
N ARG A 66 -2.68 1.22 3.78
CA ARG A 66 -4.14 1.24 3.84
C ARG A 66 -4.68 1.31 2.43
N LEU A 67 -5.56 0.37 2.07
CA LEU A 67 -6.27 0.40 0.80
C LEU A 67 -7.75 0.07 0.93
N TYR A 68 -8.51 0.57 -0.03
CA TYR A 68 -9.95 0.35 -0.19
C TYR A 68 -10.22 -0.27 -1.55
N ILE A 69 -11.15 -1.22 -1.61
CA ILE A 69 -11.58 -1.87 -2.85
C ILE A 69 -13.06 -1.59 -3.03
N ASN A 70 -13.37 -0.78 -4.03
CA ASN A 70 -14.73 -0.47 -4.44
C ASN A 70 -15.14 -1.40 -5.58
N HIS A 71 -15.95 -2.40 -5.25
CA HIS A 71 -16.42 -3.39 -6.21
C HIS A 71 -17.45 -2.85 -7.21
N GLN A 72 -18.22 -1.82 -6.83
CA GLN A 72 -19.24 -1.22 -7.70
C GLN A 72 -18.60 -0.53 -8.90
N TYR A 73 -17.52 0.22 -8.67
CA TYR A 73 -16.84 0.99 -9.72
C TYR A 73 -15.56 0.32 -10.24
N LYS A 74 -15.20 -0.85 -9.71
CA LYS A 74 -13.96 -1.57 -10.02
C LYS A 74 -12.72 -0.71 -9.79
N GLN A 75 -12.60 -0.16 -8.58
CA GLN A 75 -11.51 0.74 -8.22
C GLN A 75 -10.83 0.26 -6.95
N ILE A 76 -9.52 0.44 -6.89
CA ILE A 76 -8.68 0.23 -5.72
C ILE A 76 -8.04 1.56 -5.38
N TYR A 77 -8.13 1.96 -4.11
CA TYR A 77 -7.54 3.20 -3.61
C TYR A 77 -6.48 2.85 -2.59
N ILE A 78 -5.23 3.24 -2.84
CA ILE A 78 -4.16 3.23 -1.83
C ILE A 78 -4.17 4.59 -1.14
N ALA A 79 -4.67 4.63 0.08
CA ALA A 79 -4.79 5.87 0.87
C ALA A 79 -3.58 6.13 1.78
N ASN A 80 -2.76 5.12 2.04
CA ASN A 80 -1.52 5.30 2.79
C ASN A 80 -0.48 4.27 2.39
N ILE A 81 0.76 4.72 2.20
CA ILE A 81 1.97 3.88 2.25
C ILE A 81 3.01 4.60 3.08
N PHE A 82 3.30 4.05 4.25
CA PHE A 82 4.29 4.60 5.16
C PHE A 82 5.34 3.54 5.51
N LEU A 83 6.59 3.97 5.55
CA LEU A 83 7.73 3.14 5.92
C LEU A 83 8.59 3.92 6.93
N PRO A 84 8.90 3.34 8.10
CA PRO A 84 9.84 3.95 9.04
C PRO A 84 11.24 4.03 8.42
N ASP A 85 12.11 4.88 8.98
CA ASP A 85 13.40 5.23 8.38
C ASP A 85 14.29 4.03 8.06
N PHE A 86 14.32 3.02 8.92
CA PHE A 86 15.08 1.79 8.71
C PHE A 86 14.57 0.95 7.52
N MET A 87 13.34 1.18 7.05
CA MET A 87 12.75 0.51 5.88
C MET A 87 12.82 1.35 4.59
N LYS A 88 13.28 2.61 4.67
CA LYS A 88 13.35 3.49 3.50
C LYS A 88 14.46 3.05 2.53
N HIS A 89 14.40 3.59 1.32
CA HIS A 89 15.39 3.39 0.25
C HIS A 89 15.55 1.96 -0.32
N LYS A 90 14.78 0.97 0.15
CA LYS A 90 14.73 -0.38 -0.45
C LYS A 90 13.66 -0.57 -1.55
N GLY A 91 12.94 0.48 -1.92
CA GLY A 91 11.91 0.41 -2.96
C GLY A 91 10.63 -0.33 -2.54
N ILE A 92 10.44 -0.62 -1.24
CA ILE A 92 9.33 -1.42 -0.72
C ILE A 92 7.96 -0.86 -1.14
N GLY A 93 7.72 0.44 -0.93
CA GLY A 93 6.46 1.07 -1.30
C GLY A 93 6.16 1.00 -2.80
N LYS A 94 7.17 1.19 -3.66
CA LYS A 94 6.99 1.06 -5.13
C LYS A 94 6.67 -0.38 -5.53
N LYS A 95 7.29 -1.37 -4.87
CA LYS A 95 7.03 -2.78 -5.14
C LYS A 95 5.62 -3.20 -4.70
N LEU A 96 5.13 -2.66 -3.57
CA LEU A 96 3.72 -2.84 -3.16
C LEU A 96 2.76 -2.27 -4.20
N ILE A 97 2.95 -1.00 -4.61
CA ILE A 97 2.11 -0.38 -5.66
C ILE A 97 2.13 -1.24 -6.92
N TYR A 98 3.31 -1.70 -7.36
CA TYR A 98 3.44 -2.54 -8.54
C TYR A 98 2.69 -3.87 -8.43
N LYS A 99 2.83 -4.58 -7.30
CA LYS A 99 2.15 -5.87 -7.09
C LYS A 99 0.63 -5.71 -7.12
N ILE A 100 0.11 -4.68 -6.44
CA ILE A 100 -1.32 -4.35 -6.45
C ILE A 100 -1.76 -3.95 -7.86
N PHE A 101 -0.94 -3.19 -8.59
CA PHE A 101 -1.22 -2.77 -9.97
C PHE A 101 -1.38 -3.98 -10.90
N MET A 102 -0.45 -4.94 -10.86
CA MET A 102 -0.53 -6.15 -11.69
C MET A 102 -1.85 -6.92 -11.45
N ILE A 103 -2.22 -7.11 -10.18
CA ILE A 103 -3.49 -7.77 -9.83
C ILE A 103 -4.68 -6.96 -10.37
N SER A 104 -4.64 -5.64 -10.20
CA SER A 104 -5.72 -4.76 -10.66
C SER A 104 -5.89 -4.80 -12.17
N GLU A 105 -4.80 -4.84 -12.93
CA GLU A 105 -4.81 -4.86 -14.39
C GLU A 105 -5.42 -6.19 -14.90
N ASP A 106 -4.98 -7.32 -14.33
CA ASP A 106 -5.44 -8.67 -14.70
C ASP A 106 -6.96 -8.85 -14.53
N VAL A 107 -7.56 -8.14 -13.58
CA VAL A 107 -9.00 -8.22 -13.27
C VAL A 107 -9.78 -6.97 -13.69
N HIS A 108 -9.14 -6.06 -14.44
CA HIS A 108 -9.72 -4.83 -14.98
C HIS A 108 -10.29 -3.87 -13.92
N TYR A 109 -9.54 -3.68 -12.82
CA TYR A 109 -9.77 -2.64 -11.82
C TYR A 109 -8.80 -1.47 -12.06
N GLY A 110 -9.28 -0.25 -11.83
CA GLY A 110 -8.40 0.92 -11.79
C GLY A 110 -7.69 1.02 -10.44
N LEU A 111 -6.37 1.26 -10.45
CA LEU A 111 -5.60 1.55 -9.23
C LEU A 111 -5.32 3.04 -9.10
N PHE A 112 -5.67 3.59 -7.94
CA PHE A 112 -5.47 4.99 -7.59
C PHE A 112 -4.65 5.09 -6.32
N ILE A 113 -3.79 6.10 -6.24
CA ILE A 113 -3.20 6.54 -4.97
C ILE A 113 -3.88 7.86 -4.63
N VAL A 114 -4.39 7.98 -3.40
CA VAL A 114 -5.20 9.11 -2.92
C VAL A 114 -4.62 9.66 -1.62
N ASP A 115 -5.15 10.80 -1.15
CA ASP A 115 -4.76 11.47 0.10
C ASP A 115 -3.24 11.74 0.20
N MET A 116 -2.58 11.98 -0.94
CA MET A 116 -1.14 12.14 -0.99
C MET A 116 -0.70 13.54 -0.58
N VAL A 117 0.40 13.62 0.17
CA VAL A 117 1.15 14.89 0.28
C VAL A 117 1.68 15.32 -1.08
N ASN A 118 1.68 16.63 -1.35
CA ASN A 118 2.10 17.21 -2.64
C ASN A 118 3.47 16.69 -3.13
N SER A 119 4.45 16.53 -2.23
CA SER A 119 5.77 16.01 -2.61
C SER A 119 5.72 14.59 -3.21
N PHE A 120 4.78 13.76 -2.76
CA PHE A 120 4.59 12.42 -3.30
C PHE A 120 3.78 12.43 -4.60
N TYR A 121 2.70 13.22 -4.65
CA TYR A 121 1.93 13.47 -5.87
C TYR A 121 2.83 13.88 -7.04
N GLN A 122 3.66 14.91 -6.85
CA GLN A 122 4.58 15.40 -7.90
C GLN A 122 5.59 14.34 -8.34
N ARG A 123 6.02 13.45 -7.43
CA ARG A 123 6.90 12.32 -7.80
C ARG A 123 6.16 11.31 -8.68
N MET A 124 4.89 11.03 -8.41
CA MET A 124 4.11 10.08 -9.20
C MET A 124 3.79 10.63 -10.59
N ILE A 125 3.42 11.91 -10.70
CA ILE A 125 3.24 12.58 -12.00
C ILE A 125 4.52 12.51 -12.85
N LYS A 126 5.68 12.84 -12.26
CA LYS A 126 6.98 12.73 -12.96
C LYS A 126 7.32 11.31 -13.40
N ARG A 127 6.67 10.30 -12.82
CA ARG A 127 6.84 8.89 -13.17
C ARG A 127 5.81 8.41 -14.19
N GLY A 128 4.90 9.25 -14.66
CA GLY A 128 3.92 8.91 -15.69
C GLY A 128 2.55 8.48 -15.15
N ALA A 129 2.30 8.62 -13.84
CA ALA A 129 0.95 8.46 -13.31
C ALA A 129 0.04 9.58 -13.82
N LEU A 130 -1.24 9.27 -14.07
CA LEU A 130 -2.20 10.24 -14.59
C LEU A 130 -2.85 11.00 -13.43
N PRO A 131 -2.94 12.34 -13.47
CA PRO A 131 -3.67 13.10 -12.47
C PRO A 131 -5.17 12.78 -12.56
N CYS A 132 -5.84 12.71 -11.41
CA CYS A 132 -7.30 12.69 -11.36
C CYS A 132 -7.86 14.10 -11.62
N ASN A 133 -8.97 14.21 -12.35
CA ASN A 133 -9.61 15.50 -12.60
C ASN A 133 -10.08 16.13 -11.28
N GLU A 134 -9.84 17.44 -11.14
CA GLU A 134 -10.30 18.25 -9.98
C GLU A 134 -9.77 17.76 -8.61
N CYS A 135 -8.68 16.99 -8.60
CA CYS A 135 -8.09 16.41 -7.40
C CYS A 135 -6.57 16.55 -7.44
N ASP A 136 -6.01 17.34 -6.51
CA ASP A 136 -4.59 17.70 -6.46
C ASP A 136 -3.74 16.76 -5.58
N ASP A 137 -4.36 15.72 -5.02
CA ASP A 137 -3.76 14.72 -4.14
C ASP A 137 -4.04 13.26 -4.57
N ALA A 138 -4.60 13.05 -5.78
CA ALA A 138 -4.83 11.72 -6.34
C ALA A 138 -4.27 11.53 -7.75
N VAL A 139 -3.78 10.32 -8.00
CA VAL A 139 -3.31 9.88 -9.32
C VAL A 139 -3.77 8.47 -9.63
N GLN A 140 -3.98 8.17 -10.90
CA GLN A 140 -4.16 6.83 -11.40
C GLN A 140 -2.81 6.22 -11.78
N ILE A 141 -2.61 4.97 -11.37
CA ILE A 141 -1.49 4.14 -11.83
C ILE A 141 -1.90 3.47 -13.13
N VAL A 142 -1.06 3.63 -14.16
CA VAL A 142 -1.24 3.06 -15.49
C VAL A 142 0.04 2.32 -15.91
N SER A 143 -0.02 1.59 -17.02
CA SER A 143 1.11 0.77 -17.51
C SER A 143 2.38 1.57 -17.77
N GLU A 144 2.23 2.86 -18.11
CA GLU A 144 3.30 3.81 -18.37
C GLU A 144 3.94 4.36 -17.09
N THR A 145 3.31 4.15 -15.92
CA THR A 145 3.83 4.61 -14.63
C THR A 145 5.10 3.83 -14.28
N LYS A 146 6.23 4.52 -14.30
CA LYS A 146 7.56 3.94 -14.00
C LYS A 146 7.71 3.63 -12.52
N LEU A 147 7.37 2.43 -12.07
CA LEU A 147 7.55 2.01 -10.67
C LEU A 147 8.98 1.52 -10.37
N PHE A 148 9.77 1.21 -11.40
CA PHE A 148 11.19 0.88 -11.32
C PHE A 148 12.00 1.80 -12.23
#